data_AF-A0A1S2VRC7-F1
#
_entry.id   AF-A0A1S2VRC7-F1
#
_cell.length_a   1.000
_cell.length_b   1.000
_cell.length_c   1.000
_cell.angle_alpha   90.00
_cell.angle_beta   90.00
_cell.angle_gamma   90.00
#
_symmetry.space_group_name_H-M   'P 1'
#
loop_
_entity.id
_entity.type
_entity.pdbx_description
1 polymer ?
#
loop_
_entity_poly.entity_id
_entity_poly.type
_entity_poly.pdbx_seq_one_letter_code
_entity_poly.pdbx_strand_id
1 'polypeptide(L)'
;MRFRLCIPALLVLSVSGSSLLFAQTNRNAFPDYKDIRPGHGEIVDHPAGRQSGYSIRFDPFSYPPDSVIYYLNGKRYRNARKAKRKLGQKGVVIEGFSNKKQSGSAKRVISIAYSVKSE
;
A
#
# COMPACT_ATOMS: atom_id res chain seq x y z
N MET A 1 35.32 -77.62 44.09
CA MET A 1 33.91 -77.46 44.52
C MET A 1 33.35 -76.20 43.87
N ARG A 2 32.16 -76.31 43.25
CA ARG A 2 31.46 -75.24 42.53
C ARG A 2 30.44 -74.57 43.46
N PHE A 3 30.43 -73.23 43.53
CA PHE A 3 29.28 -72.41 43.98
C PHE A 3 29.34 -71.10 43.17
N ARG A 4 28.51 -70.92 42.12
CA ARG A 4 27.17 -70.27 42.15
C ARG A 4 27.24 -68.92 42.87
N LEU A 5 27.45 -67.81 42.16
CA LEU A 5 26.49 -67.01 41.37
C LEU A 5 25.29 -66.52 42.20
N CYS A 6 25.31 -65.23 42.59
CA CYS A 6 24.15 -64.38 42.86
C CYS A 6 24.54 -62.89 42.76
N ILE A 7 24.20 -62.30 41.62
CA ILE A 7 24.03 -60.85 41.34
C ILE A 7 22.50 -60.63 41.56
N PRO A 8 21.95 -59.53 42.13
CA PRO A 8 22.06 -58.15 41.62
C PRO A 8 21.99 -57.08 42.76
N ALA A 9 22.00 -55.76 42.59
CA ALA A 9 21.51 -54.90 41.52
C ALA A 9 22.05 -53.47 41.74
N LEU A 10 21.89 -52.65 40.69
CA LEU A 10 21.75 -51.18 40.74
C LEU A 10 23.02 -50.35 40.96
N LEU A 11 23.63 -49.92 39.83
CA LEU A 11 23.79 -48.47 39.62
C LEU A 11 23.67 -48.15 38.13
N VAL A 12 22.61 -47.42 37.80
CA VAL A 12 22.32 -46.79 36.51
C VAL A 12 23.03 -45.42 36.46
N LEU A 13 23.37 -44.96 35.25
CA LEU A 13 23.75 -43.61 34.80
C LEU A 13 25.22 -43.36 34.44
N SER A 14 25.50 -43.36 33.14
CA SER A 14 26.01 -42.19 32.41
C SER A 14 25.85 -42.44 30.90
N VAL A 15 24.73 -42.01 30.33
CA VAL A 15 24.60 -40.79 29.50
C VAL A 15 25.69 -40.69 28.42
N SER A 16 25.23 -40.99 27.21
CA SER A 16 25.86 -40.85 25.90
C SER A 16 26.56 -39.50 25.72
N GLY A 17 27.87 -39.51 25.48
CA GLY A 17 28.66 -38.36 25.04
C GLY A 17 29.20 -38.58 23.63
N SER A 18 28.39 -38.26 22.61
CA SER A 18 28.59 -37.10 21.73
C SER A 18 29.54 -37.37 20.55
N SER A 19 28.98 -37.92 19.48
CA SER A 19 29.49 -37.69 18.13
C SER A 19 29.53 -36.18 17.86
N LEU A 20 30.73 -35.63 17.61
CA LEU A 20 30.92 -34.26 17.14
C LEU A 20 30.36 -34.14 15.72
N LEU A 21 29.07 -33.83 15.63
CA LEU A 21 28.46 -33.23 14.46
C LEU A 21 28.88 -31.76 14.46
N PHE A 22 29.63 -31.33 13.45
CA PHE A 22 29.82 -29.90 13.19
C PHE A 22 28.44 -29.29 12.95
N ALA A 23 28.01 -28.44 13.88
CA ALA A 23 26.81 -27.66 13.76
C ALA A 23 26.88 -26.84 12.47
N GLN A 24 25.89 -27.02 11.59
CA GLN A 24 25.62 -26.09 10.51
C GLN A 24 25.50 -24.69 11.12
N THR A 25 26.42 -23.80 10.73
CA THR A 25 26.40 -22.42 11.19
C THR A 25 25.14 -21.76 10.65
N ASN A 26 24.19 -21.57 11.56
CA ASN A 26 23.11 -20.60 11.55
C ASN A 26 22.38 -20.40 10.21
N ARG A 27 21.39 -21.27 9.94
CA ARG A 27 20.44 -21.17 8.82
C ARG A 27 19.28 -20.17 9.05
N ASN A 28 19.39 -19.17 9.95
CA ASN A 28 18.27 -18.28 10.27
C ASN A 28 18.65 -16.80 10.49
N ALA A 29 19.83 -16.35 10.05
CA ALA A 29 20.08 -14.92 9.96
C ALA A 29 19.47 -14.39 8.66
N PHE A 30 18.57 -13.42 8.75
CA PHE A 30 18.27 -12.57 7.59
C PHE A 30 19.61 -12.08 7.03
N PRO A 31 19.84 -12.16 5.71
CA PRO A 31 21.10 -11.78 5.12
C PRO A 31 21.43 -10.33 5.49
N ASP A 32 22.69 -10.07 5.80
CA ASP A 32 23.12 -8.73 6.17
C ASP A 32 23.02 -7.83 4.94
N TYR A 33 22.88 -6.52 5.12
CA TYR A 33 22.74 -5.61 3.98
C TYR A 33 23.89 -5.75 2.96
N LYS A 34 25.08 -6.18 3.42
CA LYS A 34 26.26 -6.42 2.59
C LYS A 34 26.11 -7.60 1.63
N ASP A 35 25.27 -8.57 1.96
CA ASP A 35 25.06 -9.79 1.17
C ASP A 35 23.99 -9.62 0.08
N ILE A 36 23.10 -8.62 0.23
CA ILE A 36 22.02 -8.31 -0.70
C ILE A 36 22.22 -6.99 -1.45
N ARG A 37 23.25 -6.22 -1.10
CA ARG A 37 23.54 -4.97 -1.81
C ARG A 37 24.13 -5.33 -3.18
N PRO A 38 23.61 -4.72 -4.27
CA PRO A 38 24.22 -4.86 -5.60
C PRO A 38 25.70 -4.43 -5.54
N GLY A 39 26.53 -5.09 -6.34
CA GLY A 39 27.98 -4.85 -6.36
C GLY A 39 28.32 -3.37 -6.62
N HIS A 40 29.52 -2.94 -6.24
CA HIS A 40 29.97 -1.57 -6.54
C HIS A 40 30.04 -1.38 -8.08
N GLY A 41 29.04 -0.71 -8.65
CA GLY A 41 28.90 -0.52 -10.11
C GLY A 41 27.76 -1.30 -10.77
N GLU A 42 26.98 -2.10 -10.02
CA GLU A 42 25.78 -2.74 -10.57
C GLU A 42 24.62 -1.74 -10.56
N ILE A 43 24.41 -1.09 -11.72
CA ILE A 43 23.20 -0.33 -12.01
C ILE A 43 22.15 -1.33 -12.46
N VAL A 44 21.16 -1.61 -11.60
CA VAL A 44 19.97 -2.33 -12.03
C VAL A 44 19.13 -1.36 -12.86
N ASP A 45 19.35 -1.36 -14.17
CA ASP A 45 18.43 -0.75 -15.12
C ASP A 45 17.10 -1.51 -15.04
N HIS A 46 16.20 -1.05 -14.18
CA HIS A 46 14.79 -1.25 -14.45
C HIS A 46 14.50 -0.45 -15.71
N PRO A 47 14.22 -1.07 -16.88
CA PRO A 47 13.54 -0.31 -17.89
C PRO A 47 12.26 0.19 -17.19
N ALA A 48 12.07 1.51 -17.14
CA ALA A 48 10.77 2.10 -16.83
C ALA A 48 9.83 1.75 -18.00
N GLY A 49 9.55 0.46 -18.13
CA GLY A 49 8.81 -0.17 -19.19
C GLY A 49 7.34 -0.08 -18.83
N ARG A 50 6.68 0.81 -19.56
CA ARG A 50 5.26 1.17 -19.51
C ARG A 50 4.98 2.24 -18.46
N GLN A 51 4.89 3.48 -18.94
CA GLN A 51 3.81 4.35 -18.51
C GLN A 51 2.51 3.56 -18.69
N SER A 52 2.10 2.84 -17.65
CA SER A 52 0.75 2.33 -17.59
C SER A 52 -0.12 3.57 -17.58
N GLY A 53 -0.72 3.86 -18.73
CA GLY A 53 -1.72 4.90 -18.89
C GLY A 53 -2.96 4.50 -18.09
N TYR A 54 -2.87 4.50 -16.77
CA TYR A 54 -4.01 4.47 -15.89
C TYR A 54 -4.74 5.78 -16.12
N SER A 55 -5.72 5.77 -17.01
CA SER A 55 -6.70 6.84 -17.07
C SER A 55 -7.53 6.74 -15.78
N ILE A 56 -7.11 7.48 -14.76
CA ILE A 56 -7.91 7.63 -13.56
C ILE A 56 -9.13 8.45 -13.99
N ARG A 57 -10.24 7.75 -14.26
CA ARG A 57 -11.53 8.38 -14.50
C ARG A 57 -11.98 9.02 -13.19
N PHE A 58 -11.64 10.29 -13.03
CA PHE A 58 -12.03 11.08 -11.89
C PHE A 58 -13.46 11.59 -12.10
N ASP A 59 -14.43 11.06 -11.34
CA ASP A 59 -15.77 11.63 -11.27
C ASP A 59 -15.85 12.59 -10.06
N PRO A 60 -15.95 13.91 -10.27
CA PRO A 60 -16.08 14.85 -9.16
C PRO A 60 -17.37 14.67 -8.35
N PHE A 61 -18.34 13.90 -8.84
CA PHE A 61 -19.65 13.71 -8.21
C PHE A 61 -19.81 12.37 -7.48
N SER A 62 -18.78 11.52 -7.45
CA SER A 62 -18.84 10.19 -6.82
C SER A 62 -18.61 10.20 -5.30
N TYR A 63 -18.44 11.37 -4.70
CA TYR A 63 -18.25 11.48 -3.25
C TYR A 63 -19.54 11.20 -2.48
N PRO A 64 -19.45 10.70 -1.23
CA PRO A 64 -20.61 10.52 -0.36
C PRO A 64 -21.45 11.81 -0.25
N PRO A 65 -22.78 11.71 -0.10
CA PRO A 65 -23.62 12.87 0.15
C PRO A 65 -23.13 13.67 1.36
N ASP A 66 -23.29 14.99 1.31
CA ASP A 66 -22.91 15.95 2.36
C ASP A 66 -21.41 16.04 2.72
N SER A 67 -20.57 15.19 2.14
CA SER A 67 -19.10 15.20 2.33
C SER A 67 -18.38 16.25 1.46
N VAL A 68 -19.07 16.83 0.48
CA VAL A 68 -18.50 17.78 -0.48
C VAL A 68 -19.36 19.02 -0.62
N ILE A 69 -18.71 20.17 -0.72
CA ILE A 69 -19.30 21.44 -1.13
C ILE A 69 -18.85 21.73 -2.55
N TYR A 70 -19.81 21.91 -3.45
CA TYR A 70 -19.54 22.22 -4.85
C TYR A 70 -19.62 23.73 -5.08
N TYR A 71 -18.68 24.27 -5.86
CA TYR A 71 -18.70 25.64 -6.36
C TYR A 71 -18.60 25.59 -7.87
N LEU A 72 -19.60 26.12 -8.58
CA LEU A 72 -19.55 26.27 -10.04
C LEU A 72 -19.50 27.76 -10.37
N ASN A 73 -18.44 28.23 -11.03
CA ASN A 73 -18.16 29.66 -11.26
C ASN A 73 -18.34 30.51 -9.99
N GLY A 74 -17.78 30.04 -8.86
CA GLY A 74 -17.89 30.71 -7.56
C GLY A 74 -19.23 30.57 -6.84
N LYS A 75 -20.28 30.05 -7.50
CA LYS A 75 -21.60 29.85 -6.86
C LYS A 75 -21.65 28.51 -6.13
N ARG A 76 -22.01 28.53 -4.85
CA ARG A 76 -22.15 27.34 -4.01
C ARG A 76 -23.38 26.50 -4.39
N TYR A 77 -23.20 25.19 -4.53
CA TYR A 77 -24.24 24.19 -4.72
C TYR A 77 -24.21 23.20 -3.56
N ARG A 78 -25.40 22.98 -2.95
CA ARG A 78 -25.54 22.04 -1.82
C ARG A 78 -25.48 20.58 -2.24
N ASN A 79 -25.92 20.26 -3.46
CA ASN A 79 -26.13 18.88 -3.90
C ASN A 79 -25.41 18.60 -5.22
N ALA A 80 -24.72 17.46 -5.30
CA ALA A 80 -24.07 16.97 -6.51
C ALA A 80 -25.02 16.91 -7.71
N ARG A 81 -26.27 16.47 -7.51
CA ARG A 81 -27.30 16.39 -8.57
C ARG A 81 -27.54 17.73 -9.27
N LYS A 82 -27.63 18.82 -8.51
CA LYS A 82 -27.85 20.17 -9.07
C LYS A 82 -26.62 20.66 -9.83
N ALA A 83 -25.43 20.41 -9.29
CA ALA A 83 -24.17 20.77 -9.93
C ALA A 83 -23.95 19.99 -11.24
N LYS A 84 -24.15 18.66 -11.22
CA LYS A 84 -24.07 17.79 -12.40
C LYS A 84 -25.06 18.20 -13.49
N ARG A 85 -26.30 18.51 -13.12
CA ARG A 85 -27.31 19.00 -14.09
C ARG A 85 -26.89 20.32 -14.75
N LYS A 86 -26.22 21.21 -14.02
CA LYS A 86 -25.77 22.50 -14.56
C LYS A 86 -24.61 22.32 -15.54
N LEU A 87 -23.66 21.44 -15.22
CA LEU A 87 -22.54 21.13 -16.12
C LEU A 87 -22.91 20.25 -17.31
N GLY A 88 -23.97 19.44 -17.19
CA GLY A 88 -24.48 18.61 -18.29
C GLY A 88 -25.29 19.36 -19.36
N GLN A 89 -25.39 20.69 -19.27
CA GLN A 89 -26.05 21.50 -20.30
C GLN A 89 -25.19 21.53 -21.58
N LYS A 90 -25.82 21.49 -22.76
CA LYS A 90 -25.10 21.58 -24.04
C LYS A 90 -24.30 22.89 -24.08
N GLY A 91 -23.08 22.83 -24.62
CA GLY A 91 -22.20 23.99 -24.76
C GLY A 91 -21.35 24.31 -23.52
N VAL A 92 -21.52 23.60 -22.40
CA VAL A 92 -20.64 23.80 -21.23
C VAL A 92 -19.25 23.21 -21.50
N VAL A 93 -18.23 24.04 -21.34
CA VAL A 93 -16.81 23.64 -21.42
C VAL A 93 -16.16 23.92 -20.07
N ILE A 94 -15.52 22.89 -19.49
CA ILE A 94 -14.82 23.03 -18.21
C ILE A 94 -13.45 23.68 -18.49
N GLU A 95 -13.19 24.79 -17.83
CA GLU A 95 -11.96 25.57 -17.96
C GLU A 95 -10.99 25.32 -16.81
N GLY A 96 -11.53 25.01 -15.63
CA GLY A 96 -10.72 24.84 -14.44
C GLY A 96 -11.38 23.91 -13.42
N PHE A 97 -10.54 23.15 -12.74
CA PHE A 97 -10.95 22.21 -11.71
C PHE A 97 -10.04 22.34 -10.49
N SER A 98 -10.64 22.39 -9.29
CA SER A 98 -9.90 22.40 -8.03
C SER A 98 -10.59 21.51 -7.01
N ASN A 99 -9.82 20.63 -6.38
CA ASN A 99 -10.26 19.76 -5.29
C ASN A 99 -9.40 20.03 -4.05
N LYS A 100 -9.97 20.72 -3.07
CA LYS A 100 -9.26 21.10 -1.84
C LYS A 100 -9.97 20.52 -0.63
N LYS A 101 -9.22 20.18 0.42
CA LYS A 101 -9.81 19.91 1.74
C LYS A 101 -10.25 21.25 2.33
N GLN A 102 -11.45 21.32 2.90
CA GLN A 102 -11.87 22.52 3.61
C GLN A 102 -11.14 22.59 4.95
N SER A 103 -10.46 23.70 5.22
CA SER A 103 -9.82 23.91 6.52
C SER A 103 -10.88 23.87 7.63
N GLY A 104 -10.61 23.10 8.70
CA GLY A 104 -11.51 22.99 9.86
C GLY A 104 -12.78 22.15 9.68
N SER A 105 -12.98 21.47 8.55
CA SER A 105 -14.08 20.52 8.41
C SER A 105 -13.63 19.23 7.70
N ALA A 106 -14.36 18.14 7.93
CA ALA A 106 -14.15 16.89 7.20
C ALA A 106 -14.60 16.95 5.72
N LYS A 107 -15.10 18.11 5.26
CA LYS A 107 -15.65 18.27 3.92
C LYS A 107 -14.58 18.63 2.89
N ARG A 108 -14.80 18.21 1.65
CA ARG A 108 -14.02 18.65 0.49
C ARG A 108 -14.72 19.80 -0.22
N VAL A 109 -13.93 20.66 -0.84
CA VAL A 109 -14.39 21.75 -1.70
C VAL A 109 -14.00 21.41 -3.13
N ILE A 110 -15.02 21.22 -3.98
CA ILE A 110 -14.83 21.05 -5.41
C ILE A 110 -15.26 22.32 -6.10
N SER A 111 -14.32 22.98 -6.75
CA SER A 111 -14.55 24.19 -7.54
C SER A 111 -14.36 23.89 -9.01
N ILE A 112 -15.34 24.23 -9.83
CA ILE A 112 -15.35 23.99 -11.27
C ILE A 112 -15.62 25.34 -11.95
N ALA A 113 -14.66 25.81 -12.74
CA ALA A 113 -14.81 26.93 -13.64
C ALA A 113 -15.24 26.41 -15.01
N TYR A 114 -16.23 27.05 -15.62
CA TYR A 114 -16.75 26.65 -16.92
C TYR A 114 -17.26 27.84 -17.71
N SER A 115 -17.14 27.77 -19.02
CA SER A 115 -17.81 28.65 -19.98
C SER A 115 -18.96 27.94 -20.67
N VAL A 116 -19.86 28.72 -21.26
CA VAL A 116 -20.92 28.22 -22.14
C VAL A 116 -20.57 28.74 -23.52
N LYS A 117 -20.20 27.84 -24.44
CA LYS A 117 -20.12 28.15 -25.86
C LYS A 117 -21.54 28.39 -26.36
N SER A 118 -21.87 29.64 -26.63
CA SER A 118 -22.99 30.00 -27.49
C SER A 118 -22.63 29.63 -28.91
N GLU A 119 -23.33 28.64 -29.48
CA GLU A 119 -23.40 28.43 -30.93
C GLU A 119 -24.13 29.59 -31.60
#